data_AF-A0A6J6TI82-F1
#
_entry.id   AF-A0A6J6TI82-F1
#
_cell.length_a   1.000
_cell.length_b   1.000
_cell.length_c   1.000
_cell.angle_alpha   90.00
_cell.angle_beta   90.00
_cell.angle_gamma   90.00
#
_symmetry.space_group_name_H-M   'P 1'
#
loop_
_entity.id
_entity.type
_entity.pdbx_description
1 polymer ?
#
loop_
_entity_poly.entity_id
_entity_poly.type
_entity_poly.pdbx_seq_one_letter_code
_entity_poly.pdbx_strand_id
1 'polypeptide(L)' 'MRTDPVVLRAFLRMFNLLEAPDSLMKNGEVVSRVLAVFNQRESRPPEEPVGPDRDSLFTALDPA' A
#
# COMPACT_ATOMS: atom_id res chain seq x y z
N MET A 1 4.68 1.69 2.07
CA MET A 1 3.91 0.41 2.22
C MET A 1 3.37 -0.11 0.89
N ARG A 2 2.98 0.73 -0.07
CA ARG A 2 2.51 0.29 -1.40
C ARG A 2 3.62 -0.16 -2.37
N THR A 3 4.90 -0.13 -1.97
CA THR A 3 6.04 -0.26 -2.89
C THR A 3 7.16 -1.19 -2.42
N ASP A 4 7.05 -1.88 -1.27
CA ASP A 4 8.10 -2.84 -0.87
C ASP A 4 7.96 -4.12 -1.72
N PRO A 5 8.94 -4.43 -2.60
CA PRO A 5 8.84 -5.57 -3.52
C PRO A 5 8.88 -6.92 -2.78
N VAL A 6 9.51 -6.98 -1.60
CA VAL A 6 9.58 -8.21 -0.80
C VAL A 6 8.21 -8.50 -0.19
N VAL A 7 7.58 -7.48 0.41
CA VAL A 7 6.24 -7.62 1.00
C VAL A 7 5.19 -7.92 -0.07
N LEU A 8 5.24 -7.22 -1.21
CA LEU A 8 4.30 -7.46 -2.33
C LEU A 8 4.43 -8.87 -2.89
N ARG A 9 5.66 -9.35 -3.09
CA ARG A 9 5.90 -10.70 -3.60
C ARG A 9 5.39 -11.76 -2.62
N ALA A 10 5.68 -11.62 -1.34
CA ALA A 10 5.21 -12.54 -0.31
C ALA A 10 3.68 -12.57 -0.26
N PHE A 11 3.04 -11.39 -0.29
CA PHE A 11 1.58 -11.27 -0.36
C PHE A 11 1.01 -11.98 -1.58
N LEU A 12 1.55 -11.74 -2.78
CA LEU A 12 1.06 -12.37 -4.01
C LEU A 12 1.23 -13.90 -3.98
N ARG A 13 2.30 -14.42 -3.38
CA ARG A 13 2.51 -15.87 -3.25
C ARG A 13 1.50 -16.50 -2.31
N MET A 14 1.26 -15.90 -1.14
CA MET A 14 0.23 -16.36 -0.20
C MET A 14 -1.17 -16.25 -0.81
N PHE A 15 -1.49 -15.11 -1.43
CA PHE A 15 -2.81 -14.85 -2.04
C PHE A 15 -3.13 -15.80 -3.20
N ASN A 16 -2.13 -16.15 -4.01
CA ASN A 16 -2.26 -17.15 -5.08
C ASN A 16 -2.02 -18.59 -4.59
N LEU A 17 -1.98 -18.83 -3.28
CA LEU A 17 -1.79 -20.15 -2.66
C LEU A 17 -0.54 -20.90 -3.13
N LEU A 18 0.49 -20.17 -3.55
CA LEU A 18 1.82 -20.72 -3.84
C LEU A 18 2.61 -21.00 -2.56
N GLU A 19 2.12 -20.49 -1.42
CA GLU A 19 2.57 -20.77 -0.07
C GLU A 19 1.36 -20.95 0.86
N ALA A 20 1.57 -21.51 2.05
CA ALA A 20 0.50 -21.71 3.02
C ALA A 20 -0.15 -20.37 3.44
N PRO A 21 -1.45 -20.36 3.83
CA PRO A 21 -2.16 -19.12 4.20
C PRO A 21 -1.55 -18.38 5.40
N ASP A 22 -0.82 -19.08 6.26
CA ASP A 22 -0.14 -18.53 7.45
C ASP A 22 1.33 -18.14 7.20
N SER A 23 1.81 -18.28 5.96
CA SER A 23 3.21 -18.02 5.56
C SER A 23 3.67 -16.60 5.87
N LEU A 24 2.82 -15.59 5.68
CA LEU A 24 3.18 -14.20 5.94
C LEU A 24 3.56 -13.94 7.40
N MET A 25 2.89 -14.60 8.35
CA MET A 25 3.15 -14.43 9.78
C MET A 25 4.41 -15.18 10.24
N LYS A 26 4.80 -16.21 9.48
CA LYS A 26 6.01 -17.00 9.73
C LYS A 26 7.25 -16.41 9.07
N ASN A 27 7.09 -15.47 8.13
CA ASN A 27 8.18 -14.79 7.46
C ASN A 27 8.65 -13.58 8.28
N GLY A 28 9.69 -13.78 9.09
CA GLY A 28 10.26 -12.74 9.96
C GLY A 28 10.73 -11.49 9.21
N GLU A 29 11.20 -11.61 7.97
CA GLU A 29 11.59 -10.46 7.14
C GLU A 29 10.37 -9.61 6.76
N VAL A 30 9.30 -10.25 6.29
CA VAL A 30 8.04 -9.57 5.94
C VAL A 30 7.44 -8.87 7.17
N VAL A 31 7.40 -9.58 8.31
CA VAL A 31 6.88 -9.02 9.57
C VAL A 31 7.70 -7.80 10.01
N SER A 32 9.03 -7.88 9.97
CA SER A 32 9.93 -6.77 10.32
C SER A 32 9.67 -5.53 9.45
N ARG A 33 9.59 -5.70 8.12
CA ARG A 33 9.34 -4.62 7.16
C ARG A 33 7.98 -3.96 7.36
N VAL A 34 6.94 -4.75 7.63
CA VAL A 34 5.59 -4.25 7.92
C VAL A 34 5.59 -3.42 9.20
N LEU A 35 6.22 -3.91 10.27
CA LEU A 35 6.32 -3.20 11.55
C LEU A 35 7.10 -1.90 11.42
N ALA A 36 8.20 -1.88 10.65
CA ALA A 36 8.96 -0.66 10.40
C ALA A 36 8.10 0.46 9.79
N VAL A 37 7.27 0.12 8.79
CA VAL A 37 6.35 1.09 8.17
C VAL A 37 5.18 1.46 9.08
N PHE A 38 4.69 0.52 9.88
CA PHE A 38 3.62 0.77 10.84
C PHE A 38 4.05 1.75 11.94
N ASN A 39 5.28 1.62 12.45
CA ASN A 39 5.83 2.51 13.46
C ASN A 39 5.98 3.96 12.98
N GLN A 40 6.13 4.16 11.66
CA GLN A 40 6.24 5.50 11.06
C GLN A 40 4.88 6.12 10.71
N ARG A 41 3.75 5.48 11.06
CA ARG A 41 2.42 5.91 10.59
C ARG A 41 2.06 7.34 10.97
N GLU A 42 2.43 7.77 12.17
CA GLU A 42 2.12 9.10 12.70
C GLU A 42 3.03 10.20 12.11
N SER A 43 4.16 9.80 11.51
CA SER A 43 5.14 10.71 10.91
C SER A 43 5.09 10.71 9.39
N ARG A 44 4.06 10.11 8.76
CA ARG A 44 3.93 10.12 7.30
C ARG A 44 3.56 11.52 6.84
N PRO A 45 4.23 12.06 5.81
CA PRO A 45 3.79 13.30 5.19
C PRO A 45 2.35 13.13 4.66
N PRO A 46 1.57 14.22 4.59
CA PRO A 46 0.27 14.20 3.91
C PRO A 46 0.42 13.60 2.51
N GLU A 47 -0.53 12.74 2.10
CA GLU A 47 -0.52 12.23 0.73
C GLU A 47 -0.67 13.41 -0.24
N GLU A 48 0.19 13.47 -1.26
CA GLU A 48 0.07 14.44 -2.33
C GLU A 48 -1.31 14.32 -2.99
N PRO A 49 -2.02 15.43 -3.28
CA PRO A 49 -3.30 15.37 -3.96
C PRO A 49 -3.17 14.61 -5.28
N VAL A 50 -3.91 13.51 -5.42
CA VAL A 50 -3.96 12.76 -6.67
C VAL A 50 -5.21 13.18 -7.44
N GLY A 51 -4.99 13.87 -8.56
CA GLY A 51 -6.06 14.32 -9.44
C GLY A 51 -6.55 15.74 -9.13
N PRO A 52 -7.55 16.21 -9.90
CA PRO A 52 -8.15 17.52 -9.71
C PRO A 52 -8.83 17.61 -8.33
N ASP A 53 -8.79 18.80 -7.74
CA ASP A 53 -9.67 19.12 -6.62
C ASP A 53 -11.15 19.04 -7.06
N ARG A 54 -12.06 19.07 -6.09
CA ARG A 54 -13.49 18.92 -6.34
C ARG A 54 -13.99 19.89 -7.41
N ASP A 55 -13.58 21.15 -7.35
CA ASP A 55 -14.08 22.20 -8.23
C ASP A 55 -13.54 22.04 -9.66
N SER A 56 -12.25 21.77 -9.79
CA SER A 56 -11.61 21.46 -11.08
C SER A 56 -12.14 20.17 -11.70
N LEU A 57 -12.55 19.18 -10.90
CA LEU A 57 -13.21 17.97 -11.39
C LEU A 57 -14.59 18.31 -12.01
N PHE A 58 -15.38 19.16 -11.36
CA PHE A 58 -16.67 19.59 -11.91
C PHE A 58 -16.50 20.37 -13.22
N THR A 59 -15.51 21.26 -13.29
CA THR A 59 -15.17 21.97 -14.53
C THR A 59 -14.75 21.02 -15.65
N ALA A 60 -13.99 19.96 -15.34
CA ALA A 60 -13.57 18.98 -16.34
C ALA A 60 -14.71 18.08 -16.85
N LEU A 61 -15.73 17.82 -16.02
CA LEU A 61 -16.87 16.96 -16.36
C LEU A 61 -17.98 17.69 -17.13
N ASP A 62 -18.09 19.00 -16.96
CA ASP A 62 -19.07 19.83 -17.66
C ASP A 62 -18.36 21.03 -18.33
N PRO A 63 -17.61 20.79 -19.43
CA PRO A 63 -17.00 21.85 -20.21
C PRO A 63 -18.08 22.52 -21.06
N ALA A 64 -18.84 23.44 -20.45
CA ALA A 64 -19.73 24.35 -21.16
C ALA A 64 -18.95 25.29 -22.09
#